data_AF-A0A969QHC1-F1
#
_entry.id   AF-A0A969QHC1-F1
#
_cell.length_a   1.000
_cell.length_b   1.000
_cell.length_c   1.000
_cell.angle_alpha   90.00
_cell.angle_beta   90.00
_cell.angle_gamma   90.00
#
_symmetry.space_group_name_H-M   'P 1'
#
loop_
_entity.id
_entity.type
_entity.pdbx_description
1 polymer ?
#
loop_
_entity_poly.entity_id
_entity_poly.type
_entity_poly.pdbx_seq_one_letter_code
_entity_poly.pdbx_strand_id
1 'polypeptide(L)'
;MFLKGADLSKAEAQDHENWSYHAATICLLPNQLNQIGFVIDQAIAQFIQLSPVRQPVVTTRIPAAPLTSQQRRLSEKLKERLGYLGVYYKRDSQNFLRHMSPPDREELLRHLKSEYCEIVLTYFSDPAALNARLDNFVNIAFFADVSVAQVVEVHMGLMDEFSKQLKLEGRNDDILQDYRLTLIEVIAHLCEMYRRSIPRES
;
A
#
# COMPACT_ATOMS: atom_id res chain seq x y z
N MET A 1 -52.05 -19.66 24.28
CA MET A 1 -50.64 -19.86 23.90
C MET A 1 -50.48 -19.16 22.55
N PHE A 2 -50.20 -17.85 22.52
CA PHE A 2 -48.84 -17.24 22.45
C PHE A 2 -48.07 -17.80 21.24
N LEU A 3 -47.60 -17.09 20.20
CA LEU A 3 -47.23 -15.69 19.92
C LEU A 3 -47.23 -15.52 18.37
N LYS A 4 -47.75 -14.43 17.81
CA LYS A 4 -47.06 -13.19 17.38
C LYS A 4 -46.37 -13.32 16.00
N GLY A 5 -46.82 -12.47 15.08
CA GLY A 5 -46.25 -12.33 13.74
C GLY A 5 -44.77 -11.97 13.76
N ALA A 6 -44.03 -12.58 12.84
CA ALA A 6 -42.64 -12.29 12.54
C ALA A 6 -42.57 -11.78 11.09
N ASP A 7 -42.62 -10.46 11.00
CA ASP A 7 -41.75 -9.59 10.19
C ASP A 7 -41.02 -10.23 8.99
N LEU A 8 -41.53 -9.97 7.79
CA LEU A 8 -40.98 -10.38 6.48
C LEU A 8 -39.85 -9.46 5.99
N SER A 9 -39.14 -8.73 6.87
CA SER A 9 -38.23 -7.65 6.46
C SER A 9 -36.74 -7.85 6.79
N LYS A 10 -36.27 -9.09 7.01
CA LYS A 10 -34.88 -9.34 7.44
C LYS A 10 -34.12 -10.53 6.82
N ALA A 11 -34.44 -10.94 5.59
CA ALA A 11 -33.79 -12.11 4.96
C ALA A 11 -32.91 -11.79 3.73
N GLU A 12 -32.53 -10.53 3.47
CA GLU A 12 -31.75 -10.15 2.27
C GLU A 12 -30.31 -9.67 2.55
N ALA A 13 -29.73 -9.97 3.71
CA ALA A 13 -28.43 -9.39 4.09
C ALA A 13 -27.40 -10.39 4.62
N GLN A 14 -27.37 -11.63 4.10
CA GLN A 14 -26.29 -12.57 4.39
C GLN A 14 -26.36 -13.72 3.39
N ASP A 15 -25.56 -13.63 2.33
CA ASP A 15 -24.92 -14.76 1.61
C ASP A 15 -24.29 -14.23 0.30
N HIS A 16 -23.23 -13.43 0.42
CA HIS A 16 -22.27 -13.28 -0.67
C HIS A 16 -21.19 -14.35 -0.48
N GLU A 17 -21.54 -15.60 -0.84
CA GLU A 17 -20.58 -16.67 -1.00
C GLU A 17 -19.45 -16.20 -1.93
N ASN A 18 -18.23 -16.32 -1.40
CA ASN A 18 -16.99 -15.84 -1.98
C ASN A 18 -16.59 -16.70 -3.19
N TRP A 19 -17.29 -16.54 -4.32
CA TRP A 19 -16.94 -17.22 -5.57
C TRP A 19 -15.71 -16.57 -6.20
N SER A 20 -14.52 -16.93 -5.71
CA SER A 20 -13.26 -16.48 -6.29
C SER A 20 -12.87 -17.37 -7.48
N TYR A 21 -13.21 -16.94 -8.70
CA TYR A 21 -12.83 -17.67 -9.94
C TYR A 21 -11.30 -17.77 -10.09
N HIS A 22 -10.58 -16.70 -9.73
CA HIS A 22 -9.11 -16.65 -9.65
C HIS A 22 -8.66 -15.55 -8.69
N ALA A 23 -7.39 -15.56 -8.25
CA ALA A 23 -6.87 -14.60 -7.26
C ALA A 23 -6.86 -13.12 -7.70
N ALA A 24 -7.07 -12.84 -8.99
CA ALA A 24 -7.20 -11.48 -9.53
C ALA A 24 -8.67 -11.09 -9.84
N THR A 25 -9.65 -11.85 -9.35
CA THR A 25 -11.07 -11.52 -9.53
C THR A 25 -11.43 -10.30 -8.69
N ILE A 26 -12.10 -9.32 -9.29
CA ILE A 26 -12.71 -8.18 -8.61
C ILE A 26 -14.23 -8.34 -8.68
N CYS A 27 -14.89 -8.33 -7.54
CA CYS A 27 -16.35 -8.37 -7.46
C CYS A 27 -16.91 -6.95 -7.49
N LEU A 28 -17.86 -6.69 -8.38
CA LEU A 28 -18.53 -5.40 -8.50
C LEU A 28 -19.98 -5.54 -8.08
N LEU A 29 -20.44 -4.65 -7.20
CA LEU A 29 -21.85 -4.59 -6.82
C LEU A 29 -22.68 -3.91 -7.92
N PRO A 30 -23.96 -4.25 -8.10
CA PRO A 30 -24.81 -3.66 -9.15
C PRO A 30 -24.91 -2.12 -9.10
N ASN A 31 -24.74 -1.53 -7.91
CA ASN A 31 -24.75 -0.08 -7.70
C ASN A 31 -23.43 0.63 -8.07
N GLN A 32 -22.37 -0.11 -8.41
CA GLN A 32 -21.04 0.41 -8.75
C GLN A 32 -20.73 0.34 -10.25
N LEU A 33 -21.71 -0.01 -11.09
CA LEU A 33 -21.54 -0.11 -12.56
C LEU A 33 -21.04 1.18 -13.22
N ASN A 34 -21.28 2.34 -12.61
CA ASN A 34 -20.76 3.62 -13.10
C ASN A 34 -19.22 3.71 -13.07
N GLN A 35 -18.55 2.82 -12.32
CA GLN A 35 -17.09 2.74 -12.21
C GLN A 35 -16.49 1.62 -13.06
N ILE A 36 -17.28 0.99 -13.93
CA ILE A 36 -16.87 -0.22 -14.66
C ILE A 36 -15.58 -0.05 -15.45
N GLY A 37 -15.34 1.13 -16.07
CA GLY A 37 -14.10 1.41 -16.79
C GLY A 37 -12.87 1.31 -15.89
N PHE A 38 -12.90 2.00 -14.75
CA PHE A 38 -11.84 1.96 -13.75
C PHE A 38 -11.64 0.55 -13.17
N VAL A 39 -12.74 -0.17 -12.92
CA VAL A 39 -12.70 -1.53 -12.37
C VAL A 39 -12.12 -2.52 -13.39
N ILE A 40 -12.38 -2.34 -14.69
CA ILE A 40 -11.77 -3.13 -15.76
C ILE A 40 -10.25 -2.90 -15.78
N ASP A 41 -9.81 -1.63 -15.74
CA ASP A 41 -8.39 -1.30 -15.73
C ASP A 41 -7.69 -1.88 -14.50
N GLN A 42 -8.35 -1.80 -13.33
CA GLN A 42 -7.87 -2.39 -12.08
C GLN A 42 -7.79 -3.92 -12.18
N ALA A 43 -8.79 -4.59 -12.76
CA ALA A 43 -8.81 -6.04 -12.93
C ALA A 43 -7.69 -6.50 -13.88
N ILE A 44 -7.47 -5.78 -14.98
CA ILE A 44 -6.38 -6.04 -15.92
C ILE A 44 -5.03 -5.85 -15.23
N ALA A 45 -4.83 -4.75 -14.51
CA ALA A 45 -3.58 -4.48 -13.79
C ALA A 45 -3.31 -5.55 -12.71
N GLN A 46 -4.31 -5.91 -11.92
CA GLN A 46 -4.22 -6.95 -10.89
C GLN A 46 -3.92 -8.32 -11.50
N PHE A 47 -4.55 -8.66 -12.64
CA PHE A 47 -4.24 -9.89 -13.37
C PHE A 47 -2.79 -9.91 -13.86
N ILE A 48 -2.30 -8.83 -14.47
CA ILE A 48 -0.92 -8.72 -14.96
C ILE A 48 0.09 -8.85 -13.80
N GLN A 49 -0.20 -8.27 -12.63
CA GLN A 49 0.67 -8.35 -11.44
C GLN A 49 0.72 -9.76 -10.82
N LEU A 50 -0.41 -10.48 -10.81
CA LEU A 50 -0.54 -11.77 -10.11
C LEU A 50 -0.30 -13.00 -11.01
N SER A 51 -0.07 -12.80 -12.31
CA SER A 51 -0.15 -13.80 -13.39
C SER A 51 0.94 -14.91 -13.44
N PRO A 52 1.63 -15.24 -12.33
CA PRO A 52 1.92 -16.66 -12.19
C PRO A 52 1.64 -17.30 -10.82
N VAL A 53 1.22 -16.56 -9.77
CA VAL A 53 1.53 -17.01 -8.40
C VAL A 53 0.42 -17.76 -7.66
N ARG A 54 -0.89 -17.53 -7.89
CA ARG A 54 -1.92 -18.21 -7.05
C ARG A 54 -3.20 -18.55 -7.81
N GLN A 55 -3.29 -19.81 -8.25
CA GLN A 55 -4.60 -20.44 -8.46
C GLN A 55 -5.06 -20.96 -7.08
N PRO A 56 -6.23 -20.57 -6.55
CA PRO A 56 -6.82 -21.31 -5.44
C PRO A 56 -7.06 -22.75 -5.89
N VAL A 57 -6.61 -23.68 -5.05
CA VAL A 57 -6.65 -25.12 -5.29
C VAL A 57 -8.10 -25.58 -5.41
N VAL A 58 -8.62 -25.68 -6.63
CA VAL A 58 -9.71 -26.61 -6.91
C VAL A 58 -9.07 -27.99 -6.95
N THR A 59 -9.43 -28.82 -5.98
CA THR A 59 -8.85 -30.15 -5.69
C THR A 59 -9.19 -31.18 -6.77
N THR A 60 -8.76 -30.95 -8.00
CA THR A 60 -8.80 -31.93 -9.09
C THR A 60 -7.41 -32.03 -9.70
N ARG A 61 -6.75 -33.16 -9.43
CA ARG A 61 -5.45 -33.55 -9.99
C ARG A 61 -5.55 -33.63 -11.53
N ILE A 62 -5.32 -32.51 -12.20
CA ILE A 62 -5.03 -32.45 -13.65
C ILE A 62 -3.70 -31.69 -13.80
N PRO A 63 -2.75 -32.14 -14.63
CA PRO A 63 -1.45 -31.49 -14.78
C PRO A 63 -1.61 -30.05 -15.33
N ALA A 64 -1.50 -29.05 -14.46
CA ALA A 64 -1.68 -27.61 -14.73
C ALA A 64 -0.50 -26.93 -15.46
N ALA A 65 0.30 -27.70 -16.20
CA ALA A 65 1.50 -27.20 -16.89
C ALA A 65 1.24 -26.34 -18.16
N PRO A 66 0.19 -26.53 -18.98
CA PRO A 66 -0.01 -25.72 -20.20
C PRO A 66 -0.75 -24.40 -19.95
N LEU A 67 -1.49 -24.26 -18.84
CA LEU A 67 -2.27 -23.06 -18.54
C LEU A 67 -1.41 -21.90 -18.04
N THR A 68 -0.35 -22.18 -17.28
CA THR A 68 0.55 -21.15 -16.74
C THR A 68 1.42 -20.51 -17.82
N SER A 69 1.86 -21.28 -18.83
CA SER A 69 2.59 -20.75 -19.98
C SER A 69 1.70 -19.89 -20.88
N GLN A 70 0.43 -20.30 -21.07
CA GLN A 70 -0.56 -19.51 -21.79
C GLN A 70 -0.94 -18.22 -21.05
N GLN A 71 -1.08 -18.26 -19.72
CA GLN A 71 -1.29 -17.07 -18.88
C GLN A 71 -0.11 -16.10 -18.97
N ARG A 72 1.13 -16.60 -18.92
CA ARG A 72 2.34 -15.79 -19.10
C ARG A 72 2.36 -15.09 -20.46
N ARG A 73 2.12 -15.83 -21.55
CA ARG A 73 2.06 -15.29 -22.92
C ARG A 73 0.95 -14.25 -23.09
N LEU A 74 -0.19 -14.45 -22.44
CA LEU A 74 -1.28 -13.47 -22.43
C LEU A 74 -0.87 -12.20 -21.69
N SER A 75 -0.27 -12.33 -20.51
CA SER A 75 0.23 -11.19 -19.75
C SER A 75 1.31 -10.41 -20.50
N GLU A 76 2.20 -11.09 -21.23
CA GLU A 76 3.18 -10.45 -22.12
C GLU A 76 2.49 -9.66 -23.24
N LYS A 77 1.53 -10.26 -23.95
CA LYS A 77 0.73 -9.56 -24.98
C LYS A 77 -0.05 -8.36 -24.45
N LEU A 78 -0.60 -8.47 -23.24
CA LEU A 78 -1.31 -7.36 -22.59
C LEU A 78 -0.33 -6.24 -22.21
N LYS A 79 0.84 -6.59 -21.67
CA LYS A 79 1.91 -5.61 -21.40
C LYS A 79 2.41 -4.92 -22.66
N GLU A 80 2.52 -5.61 -23.79
CA GLU A 80 2.92 -5.02 -25.08
C GLU A 80 1.86 -4.04 -25.62
N ARG A 81 0.58 -4.36 -25.48
CA ARG A 81 -0.52 -3.55 -26.00
C ARG A 81 -0.94 -2.38 -25.09
N LEU A 82 -0.68 -2.51 -23.79
CA LEU A 82 -0.99 -1.52 -22.76
C LEU A 82 0.29 -0.79 -22.27
N GLY A 83 1.44 -1.07 -22.89
CA GLY A 83 2.75 -0.69 -22.38
C GLY A 83 3.16 0.71 -22.76
N TYR A 84 2.99 1.65 -21.84
CA TYR A 84 3.58 2.97 -21.86
C TYR A 84 5.09 2.89 -21.57
N LEU A 85 5.92 3.14 -22.59
CA LEU A 85 7.36 3.35 -22.44
C LEU A 85 7.61 4.77 -21.89
N GLY A 86 7.61 4.93 -20.56
CA GLY A 86 8.10 6.18 -19.95
C GLY A 86 9.51 6.09 -19.42
N VAL A 87 10.10 7.24 -19.15
CA VAL A 87 11.42 7.37 -18.53
C VAL A 87 11.27 7.06 -17.03
N TYR A 88 11.79 5.91 -16.61
CA TYR A 88 11.70 5.42 -15.23
C TYR A 88 12.80 6.03 -14.34
N TYR A 89 12.49 6.32 -13.08
CA TYR A 89 13.52 6.33 -12.03
C TYR A 89 14.09 4.91 -11.96
N LYS A 90 15.33 4.72 -12.43
CA LYS A 90 16.02 3.43 -12.36
C LYS A 90 16.41 3.17 -10.90
N ARG A 91 15.49 2.59 -10.14
CA ARG A 91 15.77 2.11 -8.78
C ARG A 91 16.59 0.83 -8.85
N ASP A 92 17.62 0.75 -8.02
CA ASP A 92 18.40 -0.47 -7.89
C ASP A 92 17.68 -1.43 -6.94
N SER A 93 17.22 -2.56 -7.46
CA SER A 93 16.51 -3.55 -6.65
C SER A 93 17.38 -4.14 -5.54
N GLN A 94 18.71 -4.13 -5.66
CA GLN A 94 19.59 -4.63 -4.60
C GLN A 94 19.52 -3.76 -3.34
N ASN A 95 19.20 -2.48 -3.50
CA ASN A 95 19.06 -1.53 -2.40
C ASN A 95 17.64 -1.53 -1.80
N PHE A 96 16.78 -2.47 -2.19
CA PHE A 96 15.47 -2.58 -1.56
C PHE A 96 15.58 -3.18 -0.17
N LEU A 97 14.82 -2.63 0.78
CA LEU A 97 14.81 -3.06 2.18
C LEU A 97 14.63 -4.58 2.35
N ARG A 98 13.87 -5.22 1.45
CA ARG A 98 13.63 -6.67 1.44
C ARG A 98 14.82 -7.53 0.99
N HIS A 99 15.80 -6.94 0.31
CA HIS A 99 17.01 -7.63 -0.18
C HIS A 99 18.26 -7.27 0.63
N MET A 100 18.16 -6.28 1.51
CA MET A 100 19.24 -5.88 2.41
C MET A 100 19.56 -6.98 3.43
N SER A 101 20.83 -7.02 3.86
CA SER A 101 21.25 -7.84 4.99
C SER A 101 20.59 -7.31 6.29
N PRO A 102 20.43 -8.15 7.34
CA PRO A 102 19.89 -7.71 8.62
C PRO A 102 20.55 -6.44 9.21
N PRO A 103 21.90 -6.30 9.24
CA PRO A 103 22.52 -5.08 9.76
C PRO A 103 22.26 -3.85 8.89
N ASP A 104 22.31 -3.96 7.57
CA ASP A 104 22.03 -2.83 6.65
C ASP A 104 20.58 -2.38 6.76
N ARG A 105 19.67 -3.34 6.94
CA ARG A 105 18.24 -3.07 7.15
C ARG A 105 18.02 -2.30 8.45
N GLU A 106 18.67 -2.71 9.53
CA GLU A 106 18.57 -2.02 10.82
C GLU A 106 19.16 -0.61 10.75
N GLU A 107 20.29 -0.44 10.05
CA GLU A 107 20.90 0.86 9.78
C GLU A 107 19.94 1.81 9.05
N LEU A 108 19.35 1.33 7.96
CA LEU A 108 18.39 2.10 7.18
C LEU A 108 17.15 2.48 7.99
N LEU A 109 16.60 1.55 8.79
CA LEU A 109 15.43 1.83 9.63
C LEU A 109 15.75 2.86 10.72
N ARG A 110 16.96 2.79 11.30
CA ARG A 110 17.42 3.78 12.29
C ARG A 110 17.59 5.15 11.66
N HIS A 111 18.17 5.21 10.45
CA HIS A 111 18.31 6.44 9.69
C HIS A 111 16.94 7.05 9.34
N LEU A 112 16.00 6.24 8.83
CA LEU A 112 14.63 6.66 8.55
C LEU A 112 13.94 7.21 9.80
N LYS A 113 14.11 6.55 10.94
CA LYS A 113 13.56 7.04 12.21
C LYS A 113 14.16 8.37 12.65
N SER A 114 15.47 8.56 12.46
CA SER A 114 16.14 9.84 12.75
C SER A 114 15.59 10.96 11.88
N GLU A 115 15.49 10.74 10.56
CA GLU A 115 14.92 11.71 9.62
C GLU A 115 13.45 12.00 9.93
N TYR A 116 12.66 10.98 10.28
CA TYR A 116 11.27 11.14 10.68
C TYR A 116 11.13 11.95 11.98
N CYS A 117 12.02 11.74 12.95
CA CYS A 117 12.07 12.52 14.18
C CYS A 117 12.29 14.00 13.89
N GLU A 118 13.25 14.32 13.02
CA GLU A 118 13.52 15.70 12.59
C GLU A 118 12.31 16.34 11.91
N ILE A 119 11.58 15.61 11.07
CA ILE A 119 10.32 16.09 10.47
C ILE A 119 9.33 16.45 11.57
N VAL A 120 9.10 15.55 12.52
CA VAL A 120 8.13 15.74 13.60
C VAL A 120 8.48 16.95 14.48
N LEU A 121 9.75 17.12 14.85
CA LEU A 121 10.22 18.26 15.65
C LEU A 121 10.12 19.60 14.89
N THR A 122 10.31 19.57 13.57
CA THR A 122 10.25 20.76 12.71
C THR A 122 8.83 21.12 12.30
N TYR A 123 7.90 20.15 12.31
CA TYR A 123 6.58 20.23 11.67
C TYR A 123 5.77 21.49 12.02
N PHE A 124 5.65 21.79 13.31
CA PHE A 124 4.91 22.96 13.80
C PHE A 124 5.78 24.20 14.01
N SER A 125 7.10 24.08 13.80
CA SER A 125 8.10 25.10 14.18
C SER A 125 8.63 25.89 12.98
N ASP A 126 8.94 25.21 11.87
CA ASP A 126 9.57 25.84 10.69
C ASP A 126 9.06 25.22 9.37
N PRO A 127 8.07 25.85 8.71
CA PRO A 127 7.55 25.39 7.43
C PRO A 127 8.58 25.44 6.28
N ALA A 128 9.58 26.31 6.36
CA ALA A 128 10.56 26.48 5.27
C ALA A 128 11.55 25.31 5.24
N ALA A 129 12.01 24.84 6.40
CA ALA A 129 12.87 23.67 6.51
C ALA A 129 12.10 22.34 6.34
N LEU A 130 10.79 22.31 6.61
CA LEU A 130 9.97 21.11 6.57
C LEU A 130 9.98 20.43 5.19
N ASN A 131 9.78 21.19 4.11
CA ASN A 131 9.72 20.63 2.74
C ASN A 131 11.00 19.87 2.37
N ALA A 132 12.17 20.43 2.68
CA ALA A 132 13.44 19.78 2.38
C ALA A 132 13.62 18.48 3.17
N ARG A 133 13.14 18.43 4.42
CA ARG A 133 13.18 17.22 5.26
C ARG A 133 12.20 16.15 4.76
N LEU A 134 10.99 16.55 4.36
CA LEU A 134 10.01 15.66 3.74
C LEU A 134 10.58 15.03 2.47
N ASP A 135 11.17 15.84 1.59
CA ASP A 135 11.80 15.36 0.37
C ASP A 135 12.94 14.37 0.67
N ASN A 136 13.81 14.67 1.65
CA ASN A 136 14.90 13.77 2.03
C ASN A 136 14.37 12.41 2.51
N PHE A 137 13.45 12.42 3.47
CA PHE A 137 12.84 11.20 4.00
C PHE A 137 12.16 10.38 2.90
N VAL A 138 11.36 11.04 2.05
CA VAL A 138 10.61 10.38 0.99
C VAL A 138 11.55 9.79 -0.07
N ASN A 139 12.64 10.48 -0.42
CA ASN A 139 13.63 9.93 -1.34
C ASN A 139 14.24 8.64 -0.79
N ILE A 140 14.68 8.63 0.47
CA ILE A 140 15.24 7.44 1.12
C ILE A 140 14.21 6.29 1.09
N ALA A 141 12.97 6.58 1.52
CA ALA A 141 11.90 5.59 1.55
C ALA A 141 11.56 5.04 0.16
N PHE A 142 11.47 5.90 -0.85
CA PHE A 142 11.12 5.53 -2.23
C PHE A 142 12.20 4.67 -2.91
N PHE A 143 13.48 5.04 -2.75
CA PHE A 143 14.59 4.28 -3.34
C PHE A 143 14.83 2.95 -2.65
N ALA A 144 14.58 2.85 -1.34
CA ALA A 144 14.66 1.61 -0.59
C ALA A 144 13.38 0.73 -0.70
N ASP A 145 12.37 1.19 -1.45
CA ASP A 145 11.08 0.51 -1.63
C ASP A 145 10.39 0.19 -0.30
N VAL A 146 10.40 1.17 0.61
CA VAL A 146 9.75 1.11 1.93
C VAL A 146 8.24 1.22 1.74
N SER A 147 7.50 0.31 2.36
CA SER A 147 6.04 0.30 2.30
C SER A 147 5.41 1.36 3.21
N VAL A 148 4.19 1.80 2.88
CA VAL A 148 3.41 2.70 3.75
C VAL A 148 3.24 2.11 5.16
N ALA A 149 3.05 0.79 5.29
CA ALA A 149 2.97 0.13 6.59
C ALA A 149 4.22 0.36 7.45
N GLN A 150 5.40 0.32 6.84
CA GLN A 150 6.67 0.56 7.54
C GLN A 150 6.85 2.03 7.94
N VAL A 151 6.37 2.97 7.13
CA VAL A 151 6.33 4.39 7.52
C VAL A 151 5.44 4.59 8.75
N VAL A 152 4.29 3.92 8.80
CA VAL A 152 3.40 3.93 9.97
C VAL A 152 4.07 3.31 11.19
N GLU A 153 4.81 2.20 11.03
CA GLU A 153 5.57 1.58 12.11
C GLU A 153 6.63 2.54 12.68
N VAL A 154 7.37 3.26 11.82
CA VAL A 154 8.34 4.28 12.25
C VAL A 154 7.65 5.39 13.03
N HIS A 155 6.52 5.89 12.54
CA HIS A 155 5.74 6.92 13.22
C HIS A 155 5.27 6.44 14.60
N MET A 156 4.66 5.26 14.69
CA MET A 156 4.15 4.73 15.96
C MET A 156 5.27 4.48 16.96
N GLY A 157 6.40 3.91 16.52
CA GLY A 157 7.56 3.72 17.37
C GLY A 157 8.12 5.04 17.93
N LEU A 158 8.07 6.13 17.15
CA LEU A 158 8.49 7.45 17.62
C LEU A 158 7.47 8.05 18.60
N MET A 159 6.17 7.95 18.32
CA MET A 159 5.12 8.43 19.22
C MET A 159 5.18 7.73 20.58
N ASP A 160 5.46 6.43 20.61
CA ASP A 160 5.64 5.68 21.85
C ASP A 160 6.85 6.20 22.67
N GLU A 161 7.93 6.60 22.01
CA GLU A 161 9.11 7.17 22.67
C GLU A 161 8.83 8.56 23.23
N PHE A 162 8.17 9.42 22.46
CA PHE A 162 7.77 10.74 22.95
C PHE A 162 6.75 10.65 24.08
N SER A 163 5.79 9.71 24.02
CA SER A 163 4.83 9.49 25.10
C SER A 163 5.55 9.12 26.41
N LYS A 164 6.53 8.20 26.33
CA LYS A 164 7.34 7.83 27.50
C LYS A 164 8.13 9.02 28.05
N GLN A 165 8.77 9.81 27.18
CA GLN A 165 9.54 10.99 27.59
C GLN A 165 8.65 12.07 28.24
N LEU A 166 7.52 12.41 27.61
CA LEU A 166 6.58 13.40 28.15
C LEU A 166 6.03 12.99 29.52
N LYS A 167 5.70 11.70 29.71
CA LYS A 167 5.26 11.16 31.00
C LYS A 167 6.34 11.26 32.08
N LEU A 168 7.60 11.01 31.73
CA LEU A 168 8.74 11.19 32.65
C LEU A 168 8.93 12.67 33.03
N GLU A 169 8.65 13.59 32.12
CA GLU A 169 8.68 15.04 32.37
C GLU A 169 7.43 15.58 33.08
N GLY A 170 6.43 14.73 33.36
CA GLY A 170 5.16 15.14 33.96
C GLY A 170 4.26 15.95 33.01
N ARG A 171 4.47 15.84 31.70
CA ARG A 171 3.69 16.51 30.65
C ARG A 171 2.59 15.58 30.10
N ASN A 172 1.52 16.18 29.60
CA ASN A 172 0.47 15.45 28.88
C ASN A 172 0.97 15.04 27.48
N ASP A 173 0.68 13.80 27.07
CA ASP A 173 1.00 13.25 25.75
C ASP A 173 -0.13 13.39 24.71
N ASP A 174 -1.24 14.06 25.04
CA ASP A 174 -2.34 14.34 24.10
C ASP A 174 -1.88 15.11 22.85
N ILE A 175 -0.85 15.95 22.97
CA ILE A 175 -0.25 16.69 21.85
C ILE A 175 0.26 15.76 20.74
N LEU A 176 0.56 14.50 21.05
CA LEU A 176 1.03 13.53 20.06
C LEU A 176 -0.03 13.18 19.01
N GLN A 177 -1.32 13.43 19.30
CA GLN A 177 -2.39 13.23 18.34
C GLN A 177 -2.28 14.19 17.13
N ASP A 178 -1.71 15.37 17.33
CA ASP A 178 -1.55 16.38 16.27
C ASP A 178 -0.53 15.93 15.22
N TYR A 179 0.44 15.08 15.59
CA TYR A 179 1.40 14.49 14.66
C TYR A 179 0.80 13.45 13.69
N ARG A 180 -0.50 13.13 13.81
CA ARG A 180 -1.24 12.43 12.75
C ARG A 180 -1.24 13.23 11.45
N LEU A 181 -1.25 14.56 11.53
CA LEU A 181 -1.11 15.43 10.35
C LEU A 181 0.24 15.24 9.67
N THR A 182 1.32 15.15 10.45
CA THR A 182 2.67 14.84 9.95
C THR A 182 2.72 13.49 9.23
N LEU A 183 2.07 12.46 9.78
CA LEU A 183 1.99 11.15 9.13
C LEU A 183 1.25 11.22 7.78
N ILE A 184 0.10 11.90 7.74
CA ILE A 184 -0.69 12.08 6.51
C ILE A 184 0.16 12.78 5.45
N GLU A 185 0.89 13.83 5.82
CA GLU A 185 1.72 14.60 4.90
C GLU A 185 2.88 13.79 4.33
N VAL A 186 3.59 13.03 5.16
CA VAL A 186 4.67 12.14 4.72
C VAL A 186 4.15 11.07 3.75
N ILE A 187 3.01 10.43 4.06
CA ILE A 187 2.39 9.42 3.19
C ILE A 187 1.95 10.07 1.87
N ALA A 188 1.37 11.26 1.91
CA ALA A 188 0.95 11.98 0.71
C ALA A 188 2.14 12.28 -0.22
N HIS A 189 3.27 12.72 0.33
CA HIS A 189 4.49 12.96 -0.45
C HIS A 189 5.06 11.67 -1.04
N LEU A 190 5.06 10.57 -0.28
CA LEU A 190 5.50 9.27 -0.79
C LEU A 190 4.57 8.74 -1.90
N CYS A 191 3.25 8.85 -1.72
CA CYS A 191 2.26 8.49 -2.72
C CYS A 191 2.41 9.32 -3.99
N GLU A 192 2.66 10.63 -3.85
CA GLU A 192 2.90 11.52 -4.98
C GLU A 192 4.18 11.15 -5.74
N MET A 193 5.24 10.76 -5.03
CA MET A 193 6.47 10.24 -5.64
C MET A 193 6.22 8.94 -6.43
N TYR A 194 5.48 7.98 -5.87
CA TYR A 194 5.06 6.80 -6.61
C TYR A 194 4.19 7.16 -7.82
N ARG A 195 3.23 8.08 -7.66
CA ARG A 195 2.36 8.53 -8.75
C ARG A 195 3.13 9.20 -9.89
N ARG A 196 4.14 10.03 -9.59
CA ARG A 196 5.02 10.69 -10.57
C ARG A 196 5.98 9.72 -11.25
N SER A 197 6.32 8.62 -10.58
CA SER A 197 7.17 7.58 -11.15
C SER A 197 6.47 6.70 -12.20
N ILE A 198 5.13 6.78 -12.28
CA ILE A 198 4.33 6.12 -13.31
C ILE A 198 4.26 7.04 -14.55
N PRO A 199 4.70 6.58 -15.72
CA PRO A 199 4.56 7.33 -16.96
C PRO A 199 3.11 7.74 -17.21
N ARG A 200 2.89 9.01 -17.56
CA ARG A 200 1.64 9.45 -18.16
C ARG A 200 1.82 9.44 -19.69
N GLU A 201 0.80 9.02 -20.42
CA GLU A 201 0.72 9.23 -21.86
C GLU A 201 0.92 10.74 -22.15
N SER A 202 1.84 11.05 -23.05
CA SER A 202 1.90 12.36 -23.73
C SER A 202 1.12 12.27 -25.04
#